data_AF-A0A8J7IPD2-F1
#
_entry.id   AF-A0A8J7IPD2-F1
#
_cell.length_a   1.000
_cell.length_b   1.000
_cell.length_c   1.000
_cell.angle_alpha   90.00
_cell.angle_beta   90.00
_cell.angle_gamma   90.00
#
_symmetry.space_group_name_H-M   'P 1'
#
loop_
_entity.id
_entity.type
_entity.pdbx_description
1 polymer ?
#
loop_
_entity_poly.entity_id
_entity_poly.type
_entity_poly.pdbx_seq_one_letter_code
_entity_poly.pdbx_strand_id
1 'polypeptide(L)'
;MRALLIFTNPFPLSVATLAQIGRDLTAQGWTVDALNGFANLAENGPMYSSRDRLYERVSQKYSRFIRPAINGQDLSKEMNRYQVDIPRLPASMADLRKARFLGSMVGLAALSSAASYTKIASRDDTADYGKPLLDSWVVAHKAAAAADRLRHRYERVYLFNGRHAETRPFCDILEHDSEVIRYEAGAAENSYIHANGPFFDPYVFGRNIIEHEADFEAGRSYFDGNRARTKNSTAFTFIGDQTIGLLPENLSRDGLVTMFTSSEDEIFAVRDDPSFGEFPSQFDVALEVARQCHSLRRPMALRLHPHLAIKSDHWRRGWDFDQLQKFDVHIIEPTQPVDSYSLLDASEAVITCGSTIGIEAAYSGKPSLMIGQYQATVLGACPSAMSAKDIADFLADPKPLPDYEQKALWWASYFTVSGTKIPGLRDSTDPGRANLSGRSLDPARQILRYLRAAKFW
;
A
#
# COMPACT_ATOMS: atom_id res chain seq x y z
N MET A 1 -4.33 32.24 8.31
CA MET A 1 -4.16 30.80 8.07
C MET A 1 -3.57 30.58 6.70
N ARG A 2 -2.50 29.80 6.63
CA ARG A 2 -1.77 29.45 5.43
C ARG A 2 -1.78 27.94 5.25
N ALA A 3 -2.02 27.51 4.02
CA ALA A 3 -1.92 26.12 3.63
C ALA A 3 -0.90 25.94 2.52
N LEU A 4 -0.27 24.77 2.47
CA LEU A 4 0.63 24.37 1.41
C LEU A 4 0.10 23.14 0.69
N LEU A 5 0.04 23.18 -0.64
CA LEU A 5 -0.23 22.03 -1.49
C LEU A 5 1.08 21.53 -2.12
N ILE A 6 1.45 20.27 -1.87
CA ILE A 6 2.65 19.66 -2.45
C ILE A 6 2.23 18.66 -3.53
N PHE A 7 2.48 19.03 -4.78
CA PHE A 7 2.21 18.18 -5.94
C PHE A 7 3.41 17.31 -6.25
N THR A 8 3.38 16.05 -5.83
CA THR A 8 4.44 15.06 -6.10
C THR A 8 4.04 13.97 -7.08
N ASN A 9 2.74 13.79 -7.34
CA ASN A 9 2.21 12.72 -8.17
C ASN A 9 1.35 13.27 -9.32
N PRO A 10 1.74 13.06 -10.59
CA PRO A 10 1.04 13.59 -11.76
C PRO A 10 -0.20 12.79 -12.17
N PHE A 11 -0.64 11.81 -11.38
CA PHE A 11 -1.84 11.04 -11.71
C PHE A 11 -3.11 11.90 -11.71
N PRO A 12 -4.08 11.59 -12.59
CA PRO A 12 -5.28 12.39 -12.74
C PRO A 12 -6.02 12.65 -11.43
N LEU A 13 -6.19 11.61 -10.61
CA LEU A 13 -6.85 11.71 -9.31
C LEU A 13 -6.11 12.71 -8.40
N SER A 14 -4.80 12.56 -8.27
CA SER A 14 -3.96 13.45 -7.44
C SER A 14 -4.05 14.92 -7.87
N VAL A 15 -3.99 15.19 -9.17
CA VAL A 15 -4.17 16.55 -9.73
C VAL A 15 -5.53 17.12 -9.36
N ALA A 16 -6.58 16.32 -9.56
CA ALA A 16 -7.95 16.75 -9.30
C ALA A 16 -8.20 16.99 -7.80
N THR A 17 -7.67 16.13 -6.92
CA THR A 17 -7.76 16.27 -5.46
C THR A 17 -7.11 17.56 -4.99
N LEU A 18 -5.84 17.82 -5.35
CA LEU A 18 -5.16 19.05 -4.93
C LEU A 18 -5.83 20.30 -5.48
N ALA A 19 -6.30 20.27 -6.73
CA ALA A 19 -7.03 21.38 -7.31
C ALA A 19 -8.35 21.64 -6.56
N GLN A 20 -9.05 20.59 -6.11
CA GLN A 20 -10.27 20.72 -5.32
C GLN A 20 -9.97 21.29 -3.93
N ILE A 21 -9.00 20.72 -3.20
CA ILE A 21 -8.56 21.19 -1.89
C ILE A 21 -8.15 22.67 -1.95
N GLY A 22 -7.38 23.06 -2.98
CA GLY A 22 -6.96 24.45 -3.16
C GLY A 22 -8.14 25.42 -3.31
N ARG A 23 -9.14 25.05 -4.11
CA ARG A 23 -10.36 25.86 -4.28
C ARG A 23 -11.14 25.97 -2.98
N ASP A 24 -11.31 24.87 -2.27
CA ASP A 24 -12.10 24.83 -1.03
C ASP A 24 -11.45 25.67 0.07
N LEU A 25 -10.13 25.56 0.26
CA LEU A 25 -9.39 26.38 1.23
C LEU A 25 -9.39 27.86 0.86
N THR A 26 -9.21 28.18 -0.43
CA THR A 26 -9.26 29.56 -0.93
C THR A 26 -10.65 30.17 -0.68
N ALA A 27 -11.72 29.42 -0.94
CA ALA A 27 -13.10 29.85 -0.67
C ALA A 27 -13.37 30.06 0.84
N GLN A 28 -12.67 29.31 1.70
CA GLN A 28 -12.70 29.48 3.16
C GLN A 28 -11.79 30.64 3.65
N GLY A 29 -11.16 31.40 2.76
CA GLY A 29 -10.32 32.55 3.10
C GLY A 29 -8.88 32.22 3.49
N TRP A 30 -8.41 30.99 3.26
CA TRP A 30 -7.01 30.62 3.49
C TRP A 30 -6.11 31.24 2.40
N THR A 31 -4.86 31.57 2.77
CA THR A 31 -3.79 31.78 1.78
C THR A 31 -3.17 30.44 1.44
N VAL A 32 -3.30 30.01 0.19
CA VAL A 32 -2.85 28.69 -0.27
C VAL A 32 -1.63 28.86 -1.17
N ASP A 33 -0.47 28.40 -0.71
CA ASP A 33 0.74 28.28 -1.52
C ASP A 33 0.81 26.88 -2.14
N ALA A 34 1.58 26.72 -3.21
CA ALA A 34 1.81 25.41 -3.82
C ALA A 34 3.28 25.19 -4.20
N LEU A 35 3.67 23.91 -4.21
CA LEU A 35 4.99 23.42 -4.62
C LEU A 35 4.81 22.30 -5.67
N ASN A 36 5.41 22.48 -6.85
CA ASN A 36 5.57 21.41 -7.84
C ASN A 36 6.73 20.49 -7.44
N GLY A 37 6.50 19.67 -6.42
CA GLY A 37 7.45 18.66 -5.96
C GLY A 37 7.76 17.60 -7.02
N PHE A 38 6.87 17.34 -7.97
CA PHE A 38 7.13 16.44 -9.08
C PHE A 38 8.29 16.94 -9.93
N ALA A 39 8.23 18.16 -10.46
CA ALA A 39 9.31 18.71 -11.29
C ALA A 39 10.63 18.90 -10.50
N ASN A 40 10.53 19.26 -9.23
CA ASN A 40 11.70 19.69 -8.45
C ASN A 40 12.41 18.54 -7.73
N LEU A 41 11.66 17.52 -7.32
CA LEU A 41 12.14 16.46 -6.43
C LEU A 41 11.95 15.09 -7.08
N ALA A 42 10.74 14.80 -7.54
CA ALA A 42 10.34 13.43 -7.87
C ALA A 42 10.56 13.04 -9.35
N GLU A 43 10.83 13.99 -10.25
CA GLU A 43 10.89 13.73 -11.70
C GLU A 43 11.92 12.64 -12.04
N ASN A 44 13.07 12.66 -11.37
CA ASN A 44 14.12 11.66 -11.53
C ASN A 44 14.03 10.49 -10.55
N GLY A 45 13.00 10.44 -9.70
CA GLY A 45 12.75 9.31 -8.82
C GLY A 45 12.36 8.05 -9.59
N PRO A 46 12.55 6.86 -9.01
CA PRO A 46 12.27 5.60 -9.70
C PRO A 46 10.76 5.37 -9.93
N MET A 47 9.89 6.02 -9.14
CA MET A 47 8.44 5.82 -9.18
C MET A 47 7.78 6.20 -10.51
N TYR A 48 8.45 6.97 -11.36
CA TYR A 48 7.88 7.48 -12.61
C TYR A 48 8.66 7.01 -13.83
N SER A 49 7.95 6.51 -14.84
CA SER A 49 8.58 6.12 -16.09
C SER A 49 8.98 7.35 -16.92
N SER A 50 9.91 7.17 -17.86
CA SER A 50 10.26 8.24 -18.81
C SER A 50 9.06 8.70 -19.64
N ARG A 51 8.09 7.82 -19.84
CA ARG A 51 6.82 8.12 -20.48
C ARG A 51 5.94 9.03 -19.60
N ASP A 52 5.85 8.76 -18.30
CA ASP A 52 5.09 9.61 -17.38
C ASP A 52 5.68 11.01 -17.27
N ARG A 53 7.02 11.12 -17.20
CA ARG A 53 7.73 12.40 -17.26
C ARG A 53 7.40 13.18 -18.52
N LEU A 54 7.48 12.55 -19.69
CA LEU A 54 7.16 13.18 -20.97
C LEU A 54 5.71 13.68 -21.00
N TYR A 55 4.77 12.84 -20.55
CA TYR A 55 3.37 13.22 -20.53
C TYR A 55 3.09 14.38 -19.58
N GLU A 56 3.73 14.44 -18.41
CA GLU A 56 3.58 15.59 -17.53
C GLU A 56 4.18 16.86 -18.14
N ARG A 57 5.38 16.80 -18.74
CA ARG A 57 6.00 17.96 -19.41
C ARG A 57 5.12 18.55 -20.50
N VAL A 58 4.47 17.69 -21.29
CA VAL A 58 3.55 18.13 -22.35
C VAL A 58 2.20 18.58 -21.78
N SER A 59 1.67 17.86 -20.80
CA SER A 59 0.34 18.12 -20.26
C SER A 59 0.32 19.31 -19.31
N GLN A 60 1.45 19.69 -18.70
CA GLN A 60 1.61 20.81 -17.77
C GLN A 60 0.51 20.85 -16.70
N LYS A 61 0.22 19.72 -16.07
CA LYS A 61 -0.98 19.56 -15.24
C LYS A 61 -0.94 20.47 -14.02
N TYR A 62 0.22 20.61 -13.39
CA TYR A 62 0.41 21.54 -12.28
C TYR A 62 -0.03 22.97 -12.64
N SER A 63 0.54 23.53 -13.72
CA SER A 63 0.25 24.90 -14.16
C SER A 63 -1.19 25.09 -14.63
N ARG A 64 -1.81 24.04 -15.20
CA ARG A 64 -3.17 24.11 -15.76
C ARG A 64 -4.27 23.92 -14.72
N PHE A 65 -4.03 23.11 -13.68
CA PHE A 65 -5.09 22.67 -12.77
C PHE A 65 -4.85 23.05 -11.31
N ILE A 66 -3.60 23.00 -10.83
CA ILE A 66 -3.29 23.28 -9.42
C ILE A 66 -2.98 24.75 -9.22
N ARG A 67 -2.10 25.35 -10.04
CA ARG A 67 -1.74 26.76 -9.91
C ARG A 67 -2.94 27.72 -9.95
N PRO A 68 -3.95 27.52 -10.83
CA PRO A 68 -5.13 28.39 -10.85
C PRO A 68 -6.10 28.16 -9.68
N ALA A 69 -5.94 27.07 -8.94
CA ALA A 69 -6.81 26.72 -7.81
C ALA A 69 -6.36 27.36 -6.48
N ILE A 70 -5.26 28.12 -6.49
CA ILE A 70 -4.68 28.70 -5.28
C ILE A 70 -4.57 30.23 -5.41
N ASN A 71 -4.58 30.94 -4.28
CA ASN A 71 -4.47 32.40 -4.20
C ASN A 71 -3.10 32.90 -3.70
N GLY A 72 -2.19 32.00 -3.30
CA GLY A 72 -0.86 32.32 -2.79
C GLY A 72 0.27 32.17 -3.82
N GLN A 73 1.47 31.87 -3.33
CA GLN A 73 2.71 31.77 -4.08
C GLN A 73 2.93 30.37 -4.68
N ASP A 74 3.66 30.34 -5.79
CA ASP A 74 4.24 29.12 -6.34
C ASP A 74 5.71 29.03 -5.93
N LEU A 75 6.01 28.13 -5.00
CA LEU A 75 7.32 27.96 -4.39
C LEU A 75 8.29 27.17 -5.27
N SER A 76 7.84 26.70 -6.43
CA SER A 76 8.64 25.78 -7.25
C SER A 76 9.98 26.37 -7.70
N LYS A 77 10.02 27.65 -8.02
CA LYS A 77 11.27 28.33 -8.41
C LYS A 77 12.22 28.58 -7.24
N GLU A 78 11.67 28.83 -6.05
CA GLU A 78 12.44 28.97 -4.81
C GLU A 78 13.18 27.64 -4.56
N MET A 79 12.44 26.52 -4.61
CA MET A 79 12.98 25.20 -4.30
C MET A 79 14.05 24.69 -5.30
N ASN A 80 13.98 25.07 -6.58
CA ASN A 80 14.94 24.62 -7.60
C ASN A 80 16.36 25.19 -7.43
N ARG A 81 16.53 26.25 -6.65
CA ARG A 81 17.83 26.91 -6.48
C ARG A 81 18.70 26.27 -5.41
N TYR A 82 18.17 25.31 -4.67
CA TYR A 82 18.88 24.75 -3.53
C TYR A 82 19.79 23.60 -3.93
N GLN A 83 21.03 23.70 -3.49
CA GLN A 83 21.98 22.61 -3.45
C GLN A 83 21.99 22.02 -2.05
N VAL A 84 22.00 20.70 -1.99
CA VAL A 84 22.08 19.92 -0.76
C VAL A 84 23.27 19.00 -0.94
N ASP A 85 24.18 18.98 0.03
CA ASP A 85 25.22 17.97 0.06
C ASP A 85 24.59 16.64 0.46
N ILE A 86 24.72 15.64 -0.40
CA ILE A 86 24.05 14.35 -0.24
C ILE A 86 25.08 13.36 0.26
N PRO A 87 24.93 12.85 1.50
CA PRO A 87 25.85 11.87 2.04
C PRO A 87 25.92 10.62 1.16
N ARG A 88 27.02 9.88 1.26
CA ARG A 88 27.15 8.57 0.62
C ARG A 88 26.05 7.63 1.13
N LEU A 89 25.43 6.89 0.20
CA LEU A 89 24.46 5.85 0.53
C LEU A 89 25.10 4.82 1.50
N PRO A 90 24.45 4.50 2.63
CA PRO A 90 24.92 3.46 3.54
C PRO A 90 25.04 2.10 2.83
N ALA A 91 26.09 1.34 3.15
CA ALA A 91 26.33 0.05 2.52
C ALA A 91 25.48 -1.07 3.13
N SER A 92 25.18 -1.00 4.43
CA SER A 92 24.40 -2.02 5.13
C SER A 92 22.91 -1.65 5.20
N MET A 93 22.02 -2.64 5.13
CA MET A 93 20.59 -2.40 5.30
C MET A 93 20.25 -1.86 6.71
N ALA A 94 21.00 -2.27 7.74
CA ALA A 94 20.82 -1.80 9.11
C ALA A 94 21.11 -0.30 9.25
N ASP A 95 22.21 0.18 8.67
CA ASP A 95 22.56 1.60 8.69
C ASP A 95 21.60 2.41 7.81
N LEU A 96 21.19 1.86 6.66
CA LEU A 96 20.21 2.50 5.79
C LEU A 96 18.89 2.75 6.54
N ARG A 97 18.32 1.77 7.25
CA ARG A 97 17.05 1.98 8.00
C ARG A 97 17.18 3.04 9.09
N LYS A 98 18.34 3.09 9.76
CA LYS A 98 18.61 4.04 10.84
C LYS A 98 19.01 5.44 10.34
N ALA A 99 19.32 5.59 9.05
CA ALA A 99 19.73 6.87 8.50
C ALA A 99 18.67 7.96 8.72
N ARG A 100 19.14 9.10 9.21
CA ARG A 100 18.35 10.32 9.43
C ARG A 100 19.03 11.51 8.78
N PHE A 101 18.23 12.45 8.30
CA PHE A 101 18.71 13.76 7.85
C PHE A 101 17.68 14.83 8.22
N LEU A 102 18.12 15.87 8.93
CA LEU A 102 17.25 16.94 9.47
C LEU A 102 16.07 16.42 10.31
N GLY A 103 16.26 15.27 10.99
CA GLY A 103 15.24 14.59 11.79
C GLY A 103 14.37 13.60 11.01
N SER A 104 14.35 13.64 9.67
CA SER A 104 13.56 12.71 8.85
C SER A 104 14.25 11.35 8.65
N MET A 105 13.44 10.28 8.58
CA MET A 105 13.83 8.91 8.25
C MET A 105 14.12 8.72 6.75
N VAL A 106 15.07 9.48 6.20
CA VAL A 106 15.41 9.48 4.77
C VAL A 106 15.80 8.10 4.23
N GLY A 107 16.40 7.24 5.05
CA GLY A 107 16.75 5.89 4.62
C GLY A 107 15.55 4.95 4.46
N LEU A 108 14.55 5.06 5.33
CA LEU A 108 13.28 4.33 5.15
C LEU A 108 12.49 4.90 3.97
N ALA A 109 12.48 6.22 3.79
CA ALA A 109 11.83 6.87 2.65
C ALA A 109 12.43 6.39 1.31
N ALA A 110 13.76 6.37 1.23
CA ALA A 110 14.49 5.89 0.06
C ALA A 110 14.20 4.43 -0.24
N LEU A 111 14.24 3.59 0.79
CA LEU A 111 13.98 2.17 0.64
C LEU A 111 12.54 1.87 0.26
N SER A 112 11.56 2.58 0.82
CA SER A 112 10.15 2.38 0.49
C SER A 112 9.88 2.64 -0.98
N SER A 113 10.46 3.72 -1.54
CA SER A 113 10.39 4.00 -2.98
C SER A 113 11.13 2.94 -3.81
N ALA A 114 12.33 2.53 -3.40
CA ALA A 114 13.10 1.52 -4.13
C ALA A 114 12.40 0.15 -4.16
N ALA A 115 11.92 -0.34 -3.01
CA ALA A 115 11.19 -1.61 -2.90
C ALA A 115 9.88 -1.59 -3.70
N SER A 116 9.16 -0.47 -3.67
CA SER A 116 7.92 -0.31 -4.47
C SER A 116 8.18 -0.41 -5.97
N TYR A 117 9.36 0.04 -6.43
CA TYR A 117 9.76 0.00 -7.83
C TYR A 117 10.33 -1.37 -8.23
N THR A 118 11.26 -1.92 -7.45
CA THR A 118 11.95 -3.19 -7.78
C THR A 118 11.12 -4.42 -7.45
N LYS A 119 10.09 -4.28 -6.61
CA LYS A 119 9.28 -5.37 -6.07
C LYS A 119 10.07 -6.38 -5.24
N ILE A 120 11.22 -5.96 -4.70
CA ILE A 120 12.09 -6.78 -3.84
C ILE A 120 11.70 -6.52 -2.37
N ALA A 121 11.16 -7.55 -1.72
CA ALA A 121 10.79 -7.56 -0.31
C ALA A 121 11.47 -8.74 0.40
N SER A 122 12.70 -8.50 0.90
CA SER A 122 13.52 -9.33 1.83
C SER A 122 14.98 -8.90 1.70
N ARG A 123 15.77 -8.98 2.79
CA ARG A 123 17.13 -8.39 2.92
C ARG A 123 18.21 -9.47 3.04
N ASP A 124 19.47 -9.20 2.68
CA ASP A 124 20.44 -8.45 3.51
C ASP A 124 21.21 -7.29 2.84
N ASP A 125 21.13 -7.13 1.51
CA ASP A 125 22.05 -6.25 0.77
C ASP A 125 21.37 -5.05 0.09
N THR A 126 21.93 -3.86 0.28
CA THR A 126 21.50 -2.63 -0.41
C THR A 126 21.75 -2.70 -1.93
N ALA A 127 22.72 -3.51 -2.36
CA ALA A 127 23.11 -3.68 -3.75
C ALA A 127 21.99 -4.24 -4.63
N ASP A 128 21.10 -5.07 -4.06
CA ASP A 128 19.97 -5.68 -4.77
C ASP A 128 19.00 -4.64 -5.37
N TYR A 129 18.95 -3.44 -4.79
CA TYR A 129 18.09 -2.36 -5.27
C TYR A 129 18.72 -1.48 -6.34
N GLY A 130 20.05 -1.53 -6.50
CA GLY A 130 20.80 -0.79 -7.51
C GLY A 130 20.48 0.71 -7.61
N LYS A 131 20.37 1.20 -8.86
CA LYS A 131 20.10 2.61 -9.16
C LYS A 131 18.81 3.15 -8.54
N PRO A 132 17.67 2.42 -8.53
CA PRO A 132 16.45 2.87 -7.85
C PRO A 132 16.64 3.32 -6.39
N LEU A 133 17.48 2.62 -5.61
CA LEU A 133 17.77 3.03 -4.24
C LEU A 133 18.61 4.29 -4.17
N LEU A 134 19.64 4.41 -5.01
CA LEU A 134 20.46 5.61 -5.09
C LEU A 134 19.63 6.85 -5.49
N ASP A 135 18.77 6.72 -6.49
CA ASP A 135 17.89 7.80 -6.92
C ASP A 135 16.94 8.20 -5.78
N SER A 136 16.33 7.22 -5.10
CA SER A 136 15.43 7.48 -3.98
C SER A 136 16.14 8.13 -2.79
N TRP A 137 17.40 7.75 -2.53
CA TRP A 137 18.24 8.36 -1.51
C TRP A 137 18.49 9.85 -1.79
N VAL A 138 18.82 10.19 -3.03
CA VAL A 138 19.01 11.57 -3.49
C VAL A 138 17.71 12.38 -3.34
N VAL A 139 16.58 11.82 -3.78
CA VAL A 139 15.27 12.47 -3.69
C VAL A 139 14.89 12.73 -2.23
N ALA A 140 15.10 11.76 -1.33
CA ALA A 140 14.78 11.90 0.09
C ALA A 140 15.56 13.03 0.76
N HIS A 141 16.84 13.21 0.46
CA HIS A 141 17.65 14.30 1.01
C HIS A 141 17.21 15.68 0.50
N LYS A 142 16.87 15.77 -0.79
CA LYS A 142 16.34 17.01 -1.38
C LYS A 142 14.98 17.37 -0.79
N ALA A 143 14.09 16.39 -0.63
CA ALA A 143 12.79 16.59 -0.01
C ALA A 143 12.93 17.02 1.45
N ALA A 144 13.84 16.41 2.21
CA ALA A 144 14.12 16.80 3.59
C ALA A 144 14.62 18.24 3.71
N ALA A 145 15.56 18.65 2.86
CA ALA A 145 16.04 20.04 2.84
C ALA A 145 14.95 21.03 2.42
N ALA A 146 14.10 20.67 1.47
CA ALA A 146 12.96 21.49 1.08
C ALA A 146 11.95 21.63 2.23
N ALA A 147 11.61 20.53 2.91
CA ALA A 147 10.72 20.52 4.07
C ALA A 147 11.25 21.38 5.22
N ASP A 148 12.55 21.29 5.52
CA ASP A 148 13.20 22.06 6.57
C ASP A 148 13.03 23.58 6.39
N ARG A 149 13.09 24.06 5.15
CA ARG A 149 12.85 25.48 4.80
C ARG A 149 11.40 25.92 4.92
N LEU A 150 10.49 24.96 4.94
CA LEU A 150 9.05 25.20 5.02
C LEU A 150 8.51 25.09 6.45
N ARG A 151 9.36 24.69 7.42
CA ARG A 151 8.99 24.66 8.84
C ARG A 151 8.41 26.00 9.29
N HIS A 152 7.41 25.92 10.17
CA HIS A 152 6.73 27.07 10.78
C HIS A 152 6.04 28.05 9.80
N ARG A 153 5.99 27.77 8.49
CA ARG A 153 5.37 28.67 7.49
C ARG A 153 3.88 28.42 7.27
N TYR A 154 3.39 27.24 7.65
CA TYR A 154 2.06 26.75 7.30
C TYR A 154 1.38 26.07 8.49
N GLU A 155 0.09 26.31 8.63
CA GLU A 155 -0.76 25.63 9.60
C GLU A 155 -1.23 24.27 9.05
N ARG A 156 -1.40 24.16 7.72
CA ARG A 156 -1.80 22.92 7.04
C ARG A 156 -0.95 22.61 5.83
N VAL A 157 -0.63 21.33 5.64
CA VAL A 157 0.12 20.84 4.48
C VAL A 157 -0.61 19.64 3.88
N TYR A 158 -0.85 19.66 2.58
CA TYR A 158 -1.53 18.57 1.86
C TYR A 158 -0.59 17.93 0.86
N LEU A 159 -0.51 16.60 0.90
CA LEU A 159 0.31 15.83 -0.04
C LEU A 159 -0.29 14.44 -0.30
N PHE A 160 0.02 13.87 -1.47
CA PHE A 160 -0.37 12.51 -1.81
C PHE A 160 0.52 11.53 -1.06
N ASN A 161 -0.09 10.50 -0.48
CA ASN A 161 0.64 9.46 0.24
C ASN A 161 1.47 10.07 1.39
N GLY A 162 2.70 9.62 1.62
CA GLY A 162 3.54 10.07 2.73
C GLY A 162 4.64 9.08 3.12
N ARG A 163 4.76 7.93 2.45
CA ARG A 163 5.81 6.93 2.74
C ARG A 163 7.06 7.06 1.87
N HIS A 164 6.92 7.68 0.70
CA HIS A 164 7.94 7.67 -0.35
C HIS A 164 9.00 8.76 -0.18
N ALA A 165 10.15 8.58 -0.84
CA ALA A 165 11.30 9.49 -0.81
C ALA A 165 10.92 10.97 -1.03
N GLU A 166 9.97 11.25 -1.91
CA GLU A 166 9.55 12.60 -2.25
C GLU A 166 8.54 13.22 -1.26
N THR A 167 7.90 12.44 -0.40
CA THR A 167 6.82 12.91 0.51
C THR A 167 7.08 12.66 1.98
N ARG A 168 7.66 11.53 2.37
CA ARG A 168 7.94 11.20 3.77
C ARG A 168 8.77 12.27 4.48
N PRO A 169 9.82 12.84 3.88
CA PRO A 169 10.56 13.90 4.55
C PRO A 169 9.74 15.16 4.84
N PHE A 170 8.75 15.49 4.01
CA PHE A 170 7.81 16.57 4.33
C PHE A 170 6.94 16.21 5.54
N CYS A 171 6.46 14.97 5.61
CA CYS A 171 5.72 14.50 6.78
C CYS A 171 6.57 14.59 8.06
N ASP A 172 7.70 13.89 8.10
CA ASP A 172 8.53 13.77 9.31
C ASP A 172 8.97 15.15 9.84
N ILE A 173 9.21 16.12 8.97
CA ILE A 173 9.72 17.44 9.34
C ILE A 173 8.60 18.43 9.68
N LEU A 174 7.52 18.45 8.89
CA LEU A 174 6.48 19.48 9.03
C LEU A 174 5.42 19.11 10.08
N GLU A 175 5.23 17.82 10.41
CA GLU A 175 4.27 17.39 11.43
C GLU A 175 4.57 17.91 12.84
N HIS A 176 5.78 18.42 13.08
CA HIS A 176 6.12 19.06 14.34
C HIS A 176 5.38 20.38 14.57
N ASP A 177 5.04 21.10 13.49
CA ASP A 177 4.52 22.47 13.55
C ASP A 177 3.25 22.70 12.71
N SER A 178 2.90 21.74 11.85
CA SER A 178 1.79 21.83 10.91
C SER A 178 0.89 20.59 11.02
N GLU A 179 -0.41 20.76 10.75
CA GLU A 179 -1.30 19.65 10.47
C GLU A 179 -1.00 19.13 9.04
N VAL A 180 -0.28 18.00 8.95
CA VAL A 180 0.04 17.36 7.66
C VAL A 180 -1.04 16.34 7.30
N ILE A 181 -1.81 16.68 6.28
CA ILE A 181 -2.94 15.90 5.78
C ILE A 181 -2.46 15.12 4.55
N ARG A 182 -2.42 13.80 4.73
CA ARG A 182 -2.11 12.86 3.64
C ARG A 182 -3.39 12.47 2.97
N TYR A 183 -3.40 12.45 1.64
CA TYR A 183 -4.53 11.89 0.90
C TYR A 183 -4.11 10.71 0.04
N GLU A 184 -5.04 9.78 -0.13
CA GLU A 184 -4.90 8.57 -0.95
C GLU A 184 -6.10 8.42 -1.88
N ALA A 185 -6.02 7.49 -2.82
CA ALA A 185 -7.17 7.08 -3.60
C ALA A 185 -8.24 6.46 -2.67
N GLY A 186 -9.49 6.92 -2.78
CA GLY A 186 -10.60 6.28 -2.10
C GLY A 186 -11.08 5.04 -2.84
N ALA A 187 -11.86 4.21 -2.17
CA ALA A 187 -12.45 3.02 -2.77
C ALA A 187 -13.55 3.35 -3.78
N ALA A 188 -14.34 4.39 -3.50
CA ALA A 188 -15.36 4.86 -4.41
C ALA A 188 -14.72 5.46 -5.67
N GLU A 189 -15.40 5.31 -6.81
CA GLU A 189 -14.90 5.84 -8.08
C GLU A 189 -14.68 7.36 -8.02
N ASN A 190 -13.53 7.81 -8.53
CA ASN A 190 -13.15 9.24 -8.60
C ASN A 190 -13.16 9.93 -7.22
N SER A 191 -12.82 9.19 -6.17
CA SER A 191 -12.79 9.67 -4.79
C SER A 191 -11.39 9.66 -4.18
N TYR A 192 -11.22 10.43 -3.11
CA TYR A 192 -10.03 10.41 -2.28
C TYR A 192 -10.40 10.25 -0.81
N ILE A 193 -9.50 9.67 -0.03
CA ILE A 193 -9.56 9.62 1.43
C ILE A 193 -8.43 10.47 1.99
N HIS A 194 -8.62 11.00 3.19
CA HIS A 194 -7.53 11.66 3.92
C HIS A 194 -7.29 10.97 5.26
N ALA A 195 -6.09 11.16 5.80
CA ALA A 195 -5.75 10.72 7.13
C ALA A 195 -4.84 11.74 7.83
N ASN A 196 -5.12 11.95 9.12
CA ASN A 196 -4.21 12.60 10.04
C ASN A 196 -3.28 11.53 10.62
N GLY A 197 -2.09 11.44 10.04
CA GLY A 197 -1.07 10.42 10.37
C GLY A 197 -0.72 9.51 9.18
N PRO A 198 0.27 8.62 9.33
CA PRO A 198 0.74 7.75 8.26
C PRO A 198 -0.37 6.79 7.82
N PHE A 199 -0.83 6.89 6.57
CA PHE A 199 -1.97 6.11 6.08
C PHE A 199 -1.77 4.59 6.20
N PHE A 200 -0.54 4.11 5.98
CA PHE A 200 -0.17 2.70 6.07
C PHE A 200 0.15 2.23 7.50
N ASP A 201 -0.04 3.08 8.50
CA ASP A 201 -0.02 2.64 9.90
C ASP A 201 -1.31 1.87 10.22
N PRO A 202 -1.23 0.62 10.70
CA PRO A 202 -2.40 -0.21 10.98
C PRO A 202 -3.45 0.45 11.88
N TYR A 203 -3.03 1.27 12.85
CA TYR A 203 -3.94 1.92 13.78
C TYR A 203 -4.61 3.15 13.16
N VAL A 204 -3.88 3.94 12.39
CA VAL A 204 -4.47 5.06 11.64
C VAL A 204 -5.49 4.52 10.64
N PHE A 205 -5.12 3.48 9.90
CA PHE A 205 -6.01 2.86 8.92
C PHE A 205 -7.21 2.19 9.61
N GLY A 206 -6.99 1.40 10.66
CA GLY A 206 -8.06 0.77 11.41
C GLY A 206 -9.07 1.77 11.98
N ARG A 207 -8.59 2.93 12.50
CA ARG A 207 -9.48 4.02 12.92
C ARG A 207 -10.30 4.60 11.78
N ASN A 208 -9.70 4.84 10.61
CA ASN A 208 -10.44 5.32 9.44
C ASN A 208 -11.56 4.35 9.02
N ILE A 209 -11.34 3.03 9.17
CA ILE A 209 -12.36 2.01 8.91
C ILE A 209 -13.48 2.10 9.95
N ILE A 210 -13.13 2.25 11.24
CA ILE A 210 -14.11 2.37 12.34
C ILE A 210 -14.92 3.66 12.24
N GLU A 211 -14.32 4.76 11.79
CA GLU A 211 -14.99 6.06 11.63
C GLU A 211 -15.86 6.13 10.36
N HIS A 212 -15.63 5.23 9.40
CA HIS A 212 -16.42 5.13 8.18
C HIS A 212 -17.81 4.55 8.46
N GLU A 213 -18.84 5.20 7.94
CA GLU A 213 -20.22 4.72 8.02
C GLU A 213 -20.40 3.44 7.19
N ALA A 214 -20.64 2.32 7.87
CA ALA A 214 -20.69 1.01 7.25
C ALA A 214 -21.92 0.86 6.33
N ASP A 215 -21.64 0.57 5.06
CA ASP A 215 -22.56 -0.02 4.10
C ASP A 215 -22.32 -1.54 4.03
N PHE A 216 -23.11 -2.30 4.79
CA PHE A 216 -22.97 -3.76 4.87
C PHE A 216 -23.41 -4.49 3.60
N GLU A 217 -24.25 -3.89 2.75
CA GLU A 217 -24.62 -4.48 1.46
C GLU A 217 -23.44 -4.42 0.50
N ALA A 218 -22.76 -3.27 0.44
CA ALA A 218 -21.52 -3.12 -0.31
C ALA A 218 -20.43 -4.07 0.21
N GLY A 219 -20.28 -4.19 1.54
CA GLY A 219 -19.34 -5.13 2.16
C GLY A 219 -19.64 -6.59 1.80
N ARG A 220 -20.91 -6.99 1.74
CA ARG A 220 -21.30 -8.34 1.32
C ARG A 220 -21.00 -8.58 -0.15
N SER A 221 -21.35 -7.61 -1.01
CA SER A 221 -21.07 -7.66 -2.45
C SER A 221 -19.58 -7.81 -2.75
N TYR A 222 -18.71 -7.17 -1.96
CA TYR A 222 -17.27 -7.31 -2.06
C TYR A 222 -16.82 -8.77 -1.86
N PHE A 223 -17.21 -9.41 -0.75
CA PHE A 223 -16.79 -10.78 -0.46
C PHE A 223 -17.41 -11.81 -1.41
N ASP A 224 -18.70 -11.68 -1.70
CA ASP A 224 -19.39 -12.57 -2.61
C ASP A 224 -18.82 -12.43 -4.03
N GLY A 225 -18.51 -11.21 -4.45
CA GLY A 225 -17.87 -10.91 -5.73
C GLY A 225 -16.45 -11.48 -5.85
N ASN A 226 -15.67 -11.42 -4.77
CA ASN A 226 -14.34 -12.03 -4.67
C ASN A 226 -14.42 -13.57 -4.78
N ARG A 227 -15.29 -14.21 -4.00
CA ARG A 227 -15.53 -15.66 -4.07
C ARG A 227 -16.02 -16.12 -5.43
N ALA A 228 -16.97 -15.40 -6.02
CA ALA A 228 -17.50 -15.69 -7.35
C ALA A 228 -16.51 -15.32 -8.48
N ARG A 229 -15.35 -14.74 -8.17
CA ARG A 229 -14.33 -14.30 -9.14
C ARG A 229 -14.90 -13.38 -10.22
N THR A 230 -15.76 -12.45 -9.83
CA THR A 230 -16.32 -11.49 -10.78
C THR A 230 -15.22 -10.61 -11.36
N LYS A 231 -15.35 -10.18 -12.62
CA LYS A 231 -14.28 -9.44 -13.33
C LYS A 231 -13.84 -8.15 -12.64
N ASN A 232 -14.69 -7.56 -11.80
CA ASN A 232 -14.42 -6.32 -11.06
C ASN A 232 -14.01 -6.58 -9.61
N SER A 233 -13.91 -7.85 -9.19
CA SER A 233 -13.50 -8.20 -7.83
C SER A 233 -11.99 -8.02 -7.65
N THR A 234 -11.60 -7.71 -6.41
CA THR A 234 -10.19 -7.56 -6.06
C THR A 234 -9.40 -8.87 -6.17
N ALA A 235 -10.06 -10.01 -5.95
CA ALA A 235 -9.42 -11.32 -6.04
C ALA A 235 -9.14 -11.77 -7.49
N PHE A 236 -9.91 -11.28 -8.47
CA PHE A 236 -9.85 -11.74 -9.88
C PHE A 236 -8.45 -11.69 -10.49
N THR A 237 -7.69 -10.64 -10.19
CA THR A 237 -6.33 -10.45 -10.72
C THR A 237 -5.30 -11.39 -10.09
N PHE A 238 -5.57 -11.97 -8.92
CA PHE A 238 -4.61 -12.81 -8.18
C PHE A 238 -4.87 -14.31 -8.34
N ILE A 239 -6.08 -14.71 -8.71
CA ILE A 239 -6.50 -16.12 -8.78
C ILE A 239 -6.91 -16.57 -10.17
N GLY A 240 -6.62 -15.77 -11.20
CA GLY A 240 -6.97 -16.05 -12.60
C GLY A 240 -6.46 -17.41 -13.11
N ASP A 241 -5.29 -17.83 -12.64
CA ASP A 241 -4.65 -19.10 -13.03
C ASP A 241 -5.03 -20.28 -12.12
N GLN A 242 -5.92 -20.07 -11.12
CA GLN A 242 -6.36 -21.13 -10.21
C GLN A 242 -7.56 -21.90 -10.77
N THR A 243 -7.56 -23.21 -10.61
CA THR A 243 -8.67 -24.09 -11.01
C THR A 243 -9.68 -24.20 -9.87
N ILE A 244 -10.90 -23.71 -10.09
CA ILE A 244 -11.99 -23.74 -9.08
C ILE A 244 -12.16 -25.16 -8.53
N GLY A 245 -12.23 -25.30 -7.21
CA GLY A 245 -12.42 -26.60 -6.55
C GLY A 245 -11.14 -27.43 -6.39
N LEU A 246 -10.02 -27.04 -7.01
CA LEU A 246 -8.79 -27.82 -6.98
C LEU A 246 -8.09 -27.67 -5.63
N LEU A 247 -7.86 -28.81 -4.96
CA LEU A 247 -7.07 -28.94 -3.75
C LEU A 247 -5.81 -29.78 -4.03
N PRO A 248 -4.73 -29.65 -3.23
CA PRO A 248 -3.58 -30.53 -3.32
C PRO A 248 -3.96 -32.00 -3.18
N GLU A 249 -3.28 -32.86 -3.92
CA GLU A 249 -3.42 -34.31 -3.77
C GLU A 249 -3.01 -34.76 -2.37
N ASN A 250 -3.73 -35.75 -1.82
CA ASN A 250 -3.48 -36.32 -0.50
C ASN A 250 -3.56 -35.35 0.68
N LEU A 251 -4.15 -34.16 0.50
CA LEU A 251 -4.36 -33.21 1.60
C LEU A 251 -5.44 -33.74 2.56
N SER A 252 -5.03 -34.05 3.79
CA SER A 252 -5.98 -34.32 4.87
C SER A 252 -6.74 -33.04 5.25
N ARG A 253 -8.05 -33.14 5.37
CA ARG A 253 -8.95 -32.02 5.70
C ARG A 253 -9.33 -31.97 7.18
N ASP A 254 -9.26 -33.11 7.86
CA ASP A 254 -9.60 -33.21 9.27
C ASP A 254 -8.53 -32.47 10.10
N GLY A 255 -8.96 -31.46 10.86
CA GLY A 255 -8.04 -30.62 11.64
C GLY A 255 -7.15 -29.65 10.85
N LEU A 256 -7.37 -29.49 9.53
CA LEU A 256 -6.47 -28.74 8.64
C LEU A 256 -6.27 -27.28 9.07
N VAL A 257 -5.00 -26.89 9.19
CA VAL A 257 -4.58 -25.50 9.36
C VAL A 257 -3.96 -25.02 8.05
N THR A 258 -4.46 -23.91 7.50
CA THR A 258 -3.84 -23.30 6.33
C THR A 258 -3.21 -21.96 6.68
N MET A 259 -1.94 -21.79 6.33
CA MET A 259 -1.26 -20.51 6.36
C MET A 259 -1.23 -19.88 4.96
N PHE A 260 -1.70 -18.63 4.84
CA PHE A 260 -1.55 -17.83 3.63
C PHE A 260 -0.54 -16.71 3.85
N THR A 261 0.48 -16.68 3.00
CA THR A 261 1.45 -15.58 2.97
C THR A 261 0.87 -14.35 2.28
N SER A 262 1.49 -13.19 2.51
CA SER A 262 1.21 -11.94 1.82
C SER A 262 2.39 -11.50 0.97
N SER A 263 2.15 -10.42 0.21
CA SER A 263 3.15 -9.77 -0.62
C SER A 263 3.71 -8.56 0.16
N GLU A 264 4.92 -8.67 0.71
CA GLU A 264 5.46 -7.74 1.72
C GLU A 264 5.92 -6.37 1.21
N ASP A 265 6.05 -6.18 -0.11
CA ASP A 265 6.73 -5.01 -0.70
C ASP A 265 6.11 -3.67 -0.31
N GLU A 266 4.81 -3.65 -0.01
CA GLU A 266 4.09 -2.43 0.32
C GLU A 266 4.19 -2.01 1.80
N ILE A 267 4.53 -2.94 2.69
CA ILE A 267 4.59 -2.69 4.15
C ILE A 267 6.01 -2.68 4.70
N PHE A 268 6.94 -3.37 4.03
CA PHE A 268 8.32 -3.65 4.46
C PHE A 268 9.17 -2.42 4.87
N ALA A 269 8.86 -1.24 4.33
CA ALA A 269 9.58 0.01 4.60
C ALA A 269 8.67 1.14 5.10
N VAL A 270 7.45 0.83 5.54
CA VAL A 270 6.55 1.83 6.14
C VAL A 270 7.06 2.20 7.52
N ARG A 271 7.30 1.21 8.38
CA ARG A 271 7.77 1.39 9.77
C ARG A 271 9.13 0.71 9.98
N ASP A 272 9.79 1.08 11.09
CA ASP A 272 11.06 0.45 11.49
C ASP A 272 10.84 -0.81 12.32
N ASP A 273 9.66 -0.97 12.93
CA ASP A 273 9.34 -2.12 13.77
C ASP A 273 8.99 -3.38 12.95
N PRO A 274 9.17 -4.58 13.53
CA PRO A 274 8.87 -5.83 12.85
C PRO A 274 7.37 -5.93 12.53
N SER A 275 7.04 -6.29 11.29
CA SER A 275 5.65 -6.47 10.87
C SER A 275 4.99 -7.72 11.47
N PHE A 276 5.79 -8.68 11.95
CA PHE A 276 5.32 -10.00 12.38
C PHE A 276 5.64 -10.28 13.86
N GLY A 277 5.63 -9.26 14.71
CA GLY A 277 5.92 -9.43 16.14
C GLY A 277 7.35 -9.89 16.39
N GLU A 278 7.54 -11.01 17.11
CA GLU A 278 8.87 -11.57 17.37
C GLU A 278 9.49 -12.27 16.16
N PHE A 279 8.71 -12.53 15.11
CA PHE A 279 9.17 -13.26 13.93
C PHE A 279 9.90 -12.32 12.95
N PRO A 280 11.15 -12.62 12.56
CA PRO A 280 11.89 -11.82 11.59
C PRO A 280 11.28 -11.82 10.18
N SER A 281 10.63 -12.92 9.77
CA SER A 281 10.09 -13.10 8.42
C SER A 281 8.84 -13.97 8.37
N GLN A 282 8.13 -13.96 7.24
CA GLN A 282 7.04 -14.92 6.99
C GLN A 282 7.51 -16.38 6.97
N PHE A 283 8.78 -16.65 6.67
CA PHE A 283 9.35 -17.98 6.76
C PHE A 283 9.43 -18.44 8.23
N ASP A 284 9.90 -17.57 9.13
CA ASP A 284 9.97 -17.86 10.57
C ASP A 284 8.58 -18.13 11.15
N VAL A 285 7.58 -17.36 10.71
CA VAL A 285 6.17 -17.61 11.04
C VAL A 285 5.73 -18.98 10.54
N ALA A 286 5.97 -19.30 9.27
CA ALA A 286 5.56 -20.57 8.68
C ALA A 286 6.21 -21.77 9.38
N LEU A 287 7.48 -21.63 9.75
CA LEU A 287 8.22 -22.63 10.48
C LEU A 287 7.66 -22.83 11.89
N GLU A 288 7.26 -21.77 12.57
CA GLU A 288 6.64 -21.87 13.89
C GLU A 288 5.26 -22.53 13.82
N VAL A 289 4.41 -22.11 12.88
CA VAL A 289 3.11 -22.77 12.65
C VAL A 289 3.30 -24.25 12.33
N ALA A 290 4.29 -24.61 11.49
CA ALA A 290 4.58 -26.00 11.15
C ALA A 290 4.96 -26.84 12.37
N ARG A 291 5.81 -26.31 13.27
CA ARG A 291 6.17 -26.97 14.53
C ARG A 291 4.95 -27.21 15.42
N GLN A 292 4.10 -26.20 15.59
CA GLN A 292 2.92 -26.30 16.45
C GLN A 292 1.90 -27.30 15.87
N CYS A 293 1.61 -27.22 14.57
CA CYS A 293 0.74 -28.18 13.88
C CYS A 293 1.27 -29.61 14.00
N HIS A 294 2.57 -29.82 13.79
CA HIS A 294 3.20 -31.12 13.94
C HIS A 294 3.06 -31.68 15.37
N SER A 295 3.32 -30.85 16.39
CA SER A 295 3.15 -31.22 17.80
C SER A 295 1.71 -31.60 18.13
N LEU A 296 0.73 -30.92 17.54
CA LEU A 296 -0.70 -31.18 17.71
C LEU A 296 -1.23 -32.29 16.78
N ARG A 297 -0.39 -32.86 15.92
CA ARG A 297 -0.77 -33.82 14.85
C ARG A 297 -1.87 -33.29 13.91
N ARG A 298 -1.81 -32.00 13.61
CA ARG A 298 -2.72 -31.34 12.67
C ARG A 298 -2.07 -31.24 11.29
N PRO A 299 -2.78 -31.56 10.19
CA PRO A 299 -2.25 -31.32 8.86
C PRO A 299 -2.11 -29.82 8.61
N MET A 300 -1.05 -29.44 7.89
CA MET A 300 -0.78 -28.05 7.55
C MET A 300 -0.63 -27.87 6.04
N ALA A 301 -1.29 -26.85 5.50
CA ALA A 301 -1.02 -26.33 4.17
C ALA A 301 -0.40 -24.93 4.26
N LEU A 302 0.61 -24.66 3.43
CA LEU A 302 1.22 -23.34 3.29
C LEU A 302 0.98 -22.85 1.86
N ARG A 303 0.16 -21.82 1.69
CA ARG A 303 -0.06 -21.17 0.39
C ARG A 303 0.83 -19.95 0.25
N LEU A 304 1.85 -20.08 -0.60
CA LEU A 304 2.64 -18.94 -1.05
C LEU A 304 1.78 -18.02 -1.93
N HIS A 305 1.89 -16.70 -1.73
CA HIS A 305 1.00 -15.74 -2.34
C HIS A 305 1.12 -15.77 -3.87
N PRO A 306 0.03 -15.92 -4.64
CA PRO A 306 0.09 -16.07 -6.11
C PRO A 306 0.85 -14.96 -6.83
N HIS A 307 0.72 -13.71 -6.34
CA HIS A 307 1.42 -12.54 -6.87
C HIS A 307 2.96 -12.68 -6.86
N LEU A 308 3.55 -13.56 -6.04
CA LEU A 308 4.99 -13.85 -6.08
C LEU A 308 5.43 -14.44 -7.43
N ALA A 309 4.52 -15.05 -8.20
CA ALA A 309 4.81 -15.61 -9.53
C ALA A 309 5.24 -14.58 -10.58
N ILE A 310 4.85 -13.30 -10.40
CA ILE A 310 5.23 -12.20 -11.30
C ILE A 310 6.25 -11.24 -10.66
N LYS A 311 6.76 -11.58 -9.48
CA LYS A 311 7.79 -10.81 -8.78
C LYS A 311 9.18 -11.40 -9.01
N SER A 312 10.20 -10.67 -8.59
CA SER A 312 11.58 -11.15 -8.59
C SER A 312 11.71 -12.41 -7.73
N ASP A 313 12.38 -13.45 -8.24
CA ASP A 313 12.66 -14.70 -7.51
C ASP A 313 13.50 -14.53 -6.24
N HIS A 314 13.97 -13.31 -5.94
CA HIS A 314 14.66 -12.98 -4.69
C HIS A 314 13.89 -13.43 -3.45
N TRP A 315 12.55 -13.46 -3.50
CA TRP A 315 11.75 -13.94 -2.36
C TRP A 315 12.14 -15.36 -1.94
N ARG A 316 12.59 -16.24 -2.86
CA ARG A 316 12.99 -17.62 -2.55
C ARG A 316 14.22 -17.69 -1.64
N ARG A 317 15.10 -16.67 -1.64
CA ARG A 317 16.33 -16.67 -0.84
C ARG A 317 16.07 -16.68 0.67
N GLY A 318 14.93 -16.16 1.09
CA GLY A 318 14.51 -16.13 2.49
C GLY A 318 13.74 -17.38 2.95
N TRP A 319 13.58 -18.39 2.10
CA TRP A 319 12.81 -19.60 2.40
C TRP A 319 13.69 -20.84 2.38
N ASP A 320 13.75 -21.56 3.51
CA ASP A 320 14.31 -22.91 3.59
C ASP A 320 13.17 -23.94 3.55
N PHE A 321 12.81 -24.35 2.34
CA PHE A 321 11.73 -25.33 2.13
C PHE A 321 12.08 -26.71 2.67
N ASP A 322 13.36 -27.09 2.67
CA ASP A 322 13.82 -28.37 3.21
C ASP A 322 13.57 -28.44 4.72
N GLN A 323 13.68 -27.31 5.42
CA GLN A 323 13.33 -27.23 6.82
C GLN A 323 11.82 -27.41 7.07
N LEU A 324 10.96 -26.81 6.23
CA LEU A 324 9.51 -26.97 6.34
C LEU A 324 9.03 -28.39 6.03
N GLN A 325 9.68 -29.06 5.07
CA GLN A 325 9.36 -30.45 4.71
C GLN A 325 9.57 -31.43 5.86
N LYS A 326 10.40 -31.11 6.87
CA LYS A 326 10.58 -31.93 8.09
C LYS A 326 9.32 -32.04 8.95
N PHE A 327 8.32 -31.20 8.71
CA PHE A 327 7.06 -31.16 9.44
C PHE A 327 5.85 -31.62 8.59
N ASP A 328 6.10 -32.29 7.46
CA ASP A 328 5.06 -32.80 6.54
C ASP A 328 4.08 -31.71 6.05
N VAL A 329 4.59 -30.49 5.83
CA VAL A 329 3.78 -29.35 5.35
C VAL A 329 3.47 -29.51 3.86
N HIS A 330 2.19 -29.37 3.49
CA HIS A 330 1.79 -29.22 2.09
C HIS A 330 2.11 -27.81 1.59
N ILE A 331 3.28 -27.66 0.98
CA ILE A 331 3.73 -26.38 0.41
C ILE A 331 3.07 -26.18 -0.96
N ILE A 332 2.38 -25.05 -1.10
CA ILE A 332 1.68 -24.66 -2.32
C ILE A 332 2.35 -23.43 -2.93
N GLU A 333 3.13 -23.65 -3.98
CA GLU A 333 3.92 -22.65 -4.70
C GLU A 333 3.06 -21.60 -5.41
N PRO A 334 3.56 -20.37 -5.67
CA PRO A 334 2.76 -19.27 -6.22
C PRO A 334 2.06 -19.60 -7.54
N THR A 335 2.71 -20.39 -8.40
CA THR A 335 2.22 -20.77 -9.74
C THR A 335 1.29 -21.99 -9.73
N GLN A 336 1.14 -22.68 -8.60
CA GLN A 336 0.27 -23.86 -8.56
C GLN A 336 -1.21 -23.46 -8.66
N PRO A 337 -2.02 -24.22 -9.43
CA PRO A 337 -3.39 -23.88 -9.76
C PRO A 337 -4.40 -24.16 -8.62
N VAL A 338 -3.94 -24.42 -7.40
CA VAL A 338 -4.80 -24.67 -6.23
C VAL A 338 -5.69 -23.46 -5.98
N ASP A 339 -6.98 -23.72 -5.77
CA ASP A 339 -7.97 -22.71 -5.46
C ASP A 339 -7.90 -22.28 -3.99
N SER A 340 -7.61 -21.01 -3.78
CA SER A 340 -7.40 -20.43 -2.44
C SER A 340 -8.70 -20.45 -1.62
N TYR A 341 -9.86 -20.27 -2.25
CA TYR A 341 -11.15 -20.35 -1.55
C TYR A 341 -11.52 -21.78 -1.20
N SER A 342 -11.30 -22.74 -2.10
CA SER A 342 -11.48 -24.15 -1.78
C SER A 342 -10.58 -24.60 -0.63
N LEU A 343 -9.33 -24.10 -0.59
CA LEU A 343 -8.40 -24.39 0.50
C LEU A 343 -8.85 -23.76 1.83
N LEU A 344 -9.34 -22.52 1.80
CA LEU A 344 -9.96 -21.86 2.96
C LEU A 344 -11.17 -22.67 3.48
N ASP A 345 -12.07 -23.07 2.59
CA ASP A 345 -13.29 -23.80 2.96
C ASP A 345 -12.96 -25.17 3.58
N ALA A 346 -11.91 -25.84 3.07
CA ALA A 346 -11.40 -27.09 3.61
C ALA A 346 -10.66 -26.96 4.95
N SER A 347 -10.25 -25.75 5.35
CA SER A 347 -9.49 -25.51 6.57
C SER A 347 -10.39 -25.40 7.79
N GLU A 348 -9.93 -25.94 8.93
CA GLU A 348 -10.53 -25.70 10.24
C GLU A 348 -10.10 -24.35 10.81
N ALA A 349 -8.84 -23.96 10.58
CA ALA A 349 -8.29 -22.68 10.99
C ALA A 349 -7.39 -22.07 9.91
N VAL A 350 -7.37 -20.74 9.85
CA VAL A 350 -6.58 -19.96 8.91
C VAL A 350 -5.59 -19.06 9.66
N ILE A 351 -4.35 -19.02 9.19
CA ILE A 351 -3.31 -18.10 9.69
C ILE A 351 -2.82 -17.25 8.52
N THR A 352 -2.66 -15.94 8.71
CA THR A 352 -2.18 -15.05 7.64
C THR A 352 -1.17 -14.01 8.12
N CYS A 353 -0.29 -13.57 7.22
CA CYS A 353 0.65 -12.47 7.44
C CYS A 353 0.16 -11.19 6.76
N GLY A 354 -1.08 -10.75 7.04
CA GLY A 354 -1.65 -9.53 6.46
C GLY A 354 -2.39 -9.71 5.12
N SER A 355 -2.63 -10.96 4.70
CA SER A 355 -3.42 -11.25 3.49
C SER A 355 -4.92 -10.98 3.71
N THR A 356 -5.61 -10.47 2.68
CA THR A 356 -7.07 -10.23 2.75
C THR A 356 -7.85 -11.51 3.01
N ILE A 357 -7.33 -12.66 2.58
CA ILE A 357 -7.99 -13.95 2.80
C ILE A 357 -8.19 -14.27 4.29
N GLY A 358 -7.41 -13.64 5.19
CA GLY A 358 -7.60 -13.73 6.63
C GLY A 358 -8.93 -13.11 7.07
N ILE A 359 -9.31 -11.94 6.55
CA ILE A 359 -10.60 -11.33 6.88
C ILE A 359 -11.76 -11.98 6.10
N GLU A 360 -11.49 -12.54 4.92
CA GLU A 360 -12.46 -13.34 4.16
C GLU A 360 -12.79 -14.66 4.88
N ALA A 361 -11.81 -15.27 5.57
CA ALA A 361 -12.03 -16.40 6.46
C ALA A 361 -12.91 -16.01 7.66
N ALA A 362 -12.67 -14.84 8.26
CA ALA A 362 -13.51 -14.31 9.33
C ALA A 362 -14.96 -14.07 8.87
N TYR A 363 -15.16 -13.49 7.68
CA TYR A 363 -16.49 -13.36 7.05
C TYR A 363 -17.18 -14.73 6.85
N SER A 364 -16.39 -15.76 6.57
CA SER A 364 -16.88 -17.14 6.39
C SER A 364 -17.13 -17.90 7.69
N GLY A 365 -17.02 -17.24 8.85
CA GLY A 365 -17.17 -17.87 10.16
C GLY A 365 -16.04 -18.83 10.54
N LYS A 366 -14.90 -18.77 9.84
CA LYS A 366 -13.72 -19.60 10.14
C LYS A 366 -12.83 -18.93 11.19
N PRO A 367 -12.28 -19.68 12.17
CA PRO A 367 -11.17 -19.21 12.98
C PRO A 367 -10.04 -18.66 12.10
N SER A 368 -9.66 -17.40 12.31
CA SER A 368 -8.67 -16.70 11.50
C SER A 368 -7.73 -15.90 12.39
N LEU A 369 -6.44 -16.18 12.31
CA LEU A 369 -5.37 -15.50 13.05
C LEU A 369 -4.52 -14.66 12.10
N MET A 370 -4.25 -13.41 12.48
CA MET A 370 -3.31 -12.54 11.77
C MET A 370 -2.01 -12.42 12.55
N ILE A 371 -0.88 -12.63 11.90
CA ILE A 371 0.44 -12.52 12.53
C ILE A 371 0.95 -11.10 12.36
N GLY A 372 1.08 -10.36 13.46
CA GLY A 372 1.36 -8.93 13.42
C GLY A 372 0.12 -8.06 13.49
N GLN A 373 0.33 -6.76 13.30
CA GLN A 373 -0.72 -5.74 13.42
C GLN A 373 -1.17 -5.25 12.05
N TYR A 374 -2.47 -5.35 11.80
CA TYR A 374 -3.11 -4.90 10.57
C TYR A 374 -4.45 -4.21 10.87
N GLN A 375 -4.96 -3.48 9.91
CA GLN A 375 -6.26 -2.79 9.99
C GLN A 375 -7.41 -3.74 10.42
N ALA A 376 -7.40 -5.00 9.98
CA ALA A 376 -8.39 -6.00 10.36
C ALA A 376 -8.30 -6.38 11.86
N THR A 377 -7.07 -6.44 12.40
CA THR A 377 -6.85 -6.72 13.83
C THR A 377 -7.24 -5.53 14.71
N VAL A 378 -7.01 -4.30 14.25
CA VAL A 378 -7.41 -3.06 14.95
C VAL A 378 -8.93 -2.94 15.01
N LEU A 379 -9.63 -3.30 13.93
CA LEU A 379 -11.09 -3.40 13.90
C LEU A 379 -11.63 -4.52 14.81
N GLY A 380 -10.78 -5.46 15.23
CA GLY A 380 -11.16 -6.66 15.97
C GLY A 380 -11.91 -7.69 15.12
N ALA A 381 -11.67 -7.70 13.80
CA ALA A 381 -12.20 -8.69 12.86
C ALA A 381 -11.36 -9.98 12.81
N CYS A 382 -10.11 -9.94 13.31
CA CYS A 382 -9.24 -11.10 13.52
C CYS A 382 -8.34 -10.84 14.75
N PRO A 383 -7.96 -11.85 15.57
CA PRO A 383 -6.91 -11.72 16.57
C PRO A 383 -5.57 -11.44 15.88
N SER A 384 -4.73 -10.74 16.62
CA SER A 384 -3.32 -10.56 16.30
C SER A 384 -2.50 -11.54 17.15
N ALA A 385 -1.57 -12.24 16.52
CA ALA A 385 -0.49 -12.95 17.21
C ALA A 385 0.82 -12.19 17.01
N MET A 386 1.54 -11.99 18.12
CA MET A 386 2.84 -11.30 18.14
C MET A 386 3.97 -12.23 18.59
N SER A 387 3.64 -13.44 19.05
CA SER A 387 4.58 -14.43 19.57
C SER A 387 4.19 -15.87 19.21
N ALA A 388 5.15 -16.79 19.35
CA ALA A 388 4.94 -18.23 19.24
C ALA A 388 3.87 -18.73 20.22
N LYS A 389 3.80 -18.13 21.42
CA LYS A 389 2.77 -18.45 22.40
C LYS A 389 1.37 -18.14 21.88
N ASP A 390 1.18 -16.99 21.23
CA ASP A 390 -0.13 -16.60 20.69
C ASP A 390 -0.58 -17.57 19.58
N ILE A 391 0.35 -18.04 18.75
CA ILE A 391 0.09 -19.07 17.73
C ILE A 391 -0.32 -20.38 18.40
N ALA A 392 0.42 -20.83 19.42
CA ALA A 392 0.15 -22.07 20.12
C ALA A 392 -1.23 -22.05 20.82
N ASP A 393 -1.55 -20.95 21.52
CA ASP A 393 -2.82 -20.76 22.21
C ASP A 393 -4.00 -20.81 21.22
N PHE A 394 -3.87 -20.13 20.07
CA PHE A 394 -4.88 -20.16 19.01
C PHE A 394 -5.08 -21.56 18.41
N LEU A 395 -3.98 -22.28 18.14
CA LEU A 395 -4.05 -23.61 17.54
C LEU A 395 -4.57 -24.69 18.51
N ALA A 396 -4.46 -24.47 19.82
CA ALA A 396 -5.03 -25.34 20.83
C ALA A 396 -6.57 -25.27 20.90
N ASP A 397 -7.16 -24.11 20.61
CA ASP A 397 -8.61 -23.89 20.64
C ASP A 397 -9.04 -22.88 19.56
N PRO A 398 -9.01 -23.26 18.26
CA PRO A 398 -9.29 -22.35 17.16
C PRO A 398 -10.77 -21.99 17.16
N LYS A 399 -11.09 -20.76 17.57
CA LYS A 399 -12.46 -20.24 17.60
C LYS A 399 -12.57 -18.90 16.87
N PRO A 400 -13.67 -18.66 16.13
CA PRO A 400 -13.99 -17.32 15.69
C PRO A 400 -14.30 -16.45 16.92
N LEU A 401 -13.90 -15.16 16.94
CA LEU A 401 -14.40 -14.24 17.97
C LEU A 401 -15.88 -13.90 17.66
N PRO A 402 -16.59 -13.39 18.67
CA PRO A 402 -17.89 -12.76 18.48
C PRO A 402 -17.88 -11.65 17.40
N ASP A 403 -18.97 -11.58 16.63
CA ASP A 403 -19.27 -10.51 15.65
C ASP A 403 -18.29 -10.35 14.49
N TYR A 404 -17.47 -11.37 14.21
CA TYR A 404 -16.53 -11.36 13.09
C TYR A 404 -17.14 -11.09 11.73
N GLU A 405 -18.28 -11.70 11.42
CA GLU A 405 -18.92 -11.46 10.12
C GLU A 405 -19.25 -9.98 9.96
N GLN A 406 -19.84 -9.36 10.98
CA GLN A 406 -20.22 -7.95 10.93
C GLN A 406 -19.00 -7.03 10.82
N LYS A 407 -17.93 -7.31 11.57
CA LYS A 407 -16.68 -6.53 11.47
C LYS A 407 -15.97 -6.72 10.14
N ALA A 408 -15.98 -7.94 9.59
CA ALA A 408 -15.46 -8.21 8.26
C ALA A 408 -16.26 -7.44 7.19
N LEU A 409 -17.59 -7.41 7.30
CA LEU A 409 -18.45 -6.61 6.42
C LEU A 409 -18.16 -5.12 6.52
N TRP A 410 -17.92 -4.61 7.74
CA TRP A 410 -17.52 -3.21 7.94
C TRP A 410 -16.20 -2.88 7.23
N TRP A 411 -15.19 -3.74 7.40
CA TRP A 411 -13.94 -3.61 6.68
C TRP A 411 -14.15 -3.59 5.15
N ALA A 412 -14.91 -4.54 4.62
CA ALA A 412 -15.16 -4.63 3.18
C ALA A 412 -15.95 -3.44 2.64
N SER A 413 -16.86 -2.88 3.44
CA SER A 413 -17.57 -1.65 3.12
C SER A 413 -16.60 -0.50 2.86
N TYR A 414 -15.60 -0.32 3.72
CA TYR A 414 -14.58 0.70 3.54
C TYR A 414 -13.86 0.55 2.20
N PHE A 415 -13.47 -0.67 1.83
CA PHE A 415 -12.79 -0.96 0.55
C PHE A 415 -13.71 -0.92 -0.68
N THR A 416 -14.99 -0.62 -0.50
CA THR A 416 -15.96 -0.54 -1.60
C THR A 416 -16.50 0.88 -1.80
N VAL A 417 -16.82 1.58 -0.71
CA VAL A 417 -17.56 2.85 -0.78
C VAL A 417 -16.89 4.04 -0.11
N SER A 418 -15.74 3.86 0.56
CA SER A 418 -15.04 4.97 1.21
C SER A 418 -14.54 6.02 0.22
N GLY A 419 -14.44 7.25 0.71
CA GLY A 419 -13.83 8.37 0.00
C GLY A 419 -14.80 9.51 -0.33
N THR A 420 -14.23 10.70 -0.45
CA THR A 420 -14.92 11.90 -0.90
C THR A 420 -14.78 12.02 -2.41
N LYS A 421 -15.92 12.02 -3.13
CA LYS A 421 -15.95 12.20 -4.59
C LYS A 421 -15.47 13.60 -4.98
N ILE A 422 -14.72 13.67 -6.08
CA ILE A 422 -14.21 14.95 -6.60
C ILE A 422 -15.19 15.50 -7.64
N PRO A 423 -15.80 16.69 -7.41
CA PRO A 423 -16.75 17.27 -8.33
C PRO A 423 -16.15 17.46 -9.73
N GLY A 424 -16.86 16.95 -10.75
CA GLY A 424 -16.46 17.09 -12.15
C GLY A 424 -15.33 16.18 -12.60
N LEU A 425 -14.75 15.34 -11.73
CA LEU A 425 -13.78 14.32 -12.12
C LEU A 425 -14.49 13.11 -12.76
N ARG A 426 -13.98 12.65 -13.90
CA ARG A 426 -14.44 11.45 -14.60
C ARG A 426 -13.24 10.62 -15.04
N ASP A 427 -13.41 9.30 -15.07
CA ASP A 427 -12.44 8.32 -15.60
C ASP A 427 -11.02 8.45 -15.00
N SER A 428 -10.92 8.76 -13.69
CA SER A 428 -9.62 9.03 -13.05
C SER A 428 -8.61 7.88 -13.11
N THR A 429 -9.11 6.65 -13.32
CA THR A 429 -8.33 5.41 -13.44
C THR A 429 -7.73 5.20 -14.83
N ASP A 430 -8.28 5.83 -15.87
CA ASP A 430 -7.72 5.83 -17.22
C ASP A 430 -7.13 7.21 -17.52
N PRO A 431 -5.81 7.40 -17.36
CA PRO A 431 -5.18 8.69 -17.63
C PRO A 431 -5.52 9.26 -19.01
N GLY A 432 -5.69 8.41 -20.04
CA GLY A 432 -6.03 8.89 -21.39
C GLY A 432 -7.49 9.34 -21.57
N ARG A 433 -8.37 9.09 -20.61
CA ARG A 433 -9.78 9.54 -20.59
C ARG A 433 -10.07 10.53 -19.45
N ALA A 434 -9.22 10.56 -18.44
CA ALA A 434 -9.45 11.32 -17.23
C ALA A 434 -9.70 12.81 -17.53
N ASN A 435 -10.79 13.32 -16.96
CA ASN A 435 -11.29 14.66 -17.24
C ASN A 435 -11.73 15.34 -15.94
N LEU A 436 -11.42 16.64 -15.82
CA LEU A 436 -11.87 17.49 -14.74
C LEU A 436 -12.68 18.66 -15.31
N SER A 437 -13.98 18.66 -15.06
CA SER A 437 -14.92 19.72 -15.45
C SER A 437 -14.84 20.07 -16.95
N GLY A 438 -14.87 19.05 -17.80
CA GLY A 438 -14.80 19.17 -19.26
C GLY A 438 -13.37 19.23 -19.82
N ARG A 439 -12.34 19.37 -18.99
CA ARG A 439 -10.93 19.48 -19.45
C ARG A 439 -10.15 18.19 -19.25
N SER A 440 -9.51 17.70 -20.32
CA SER A 440 -8.64 16.51 -20.28
C SER A 440 -7.40 16.74 -19.42
N LEU A 441 -7.15 15.79 -18.49
CA LEU A 441 -6.00 15.79 -17.58
C LEU A 441 -4.72 15.30 -18.28
N ASP A 442 -4.82 14.35 -19.22
CA ASP A 442 -3.69 13.88 -20.05
C ASP A 442 -3.98 14.00 -21.55
N PRO A 443 -4.05 15.22 -22.11
CA PRO A 443 -4.35 15.42 -23.54
C PRO A 443 -3.35 14.72 -24.46
N ALA A 444 -2.07 14.61 -24.06
CA ALA A 444 -1.06 13.91 -24.85
C ALA A 444 -1.36 12.41 -24.99
N ARG A 445 -1.81 11.76 -23.91
CA ARG A 445 -2.23 10.35 -23.94
C ARG A 445 -3.49 10.18 -24.77
N GLN A 446 -4.44 11.11 -24.62
CA GLN A 446 -5.69 11.12 -25.37
C GLN A 446 -5.43 11.23 -26.89
N ILE A 447 -4.58 12.17 -27.32
CA ILE A 447 -4.19 12.34 -28.73
C ILE A 447 -3.53 11.07 -29.26
N LEU A 448 -2.57 10.48 -28.52
CA LEU A 448 -1.89 9.26 -28.96
C LEU A 448 -2.87 8.10 -29.16
N ARG A 449 -3.90 7.98 -28.31
CA ARG A 449 -4.96 6.97 -28.48
C ARG A 449 -5.78 7.22 -29.73
N TYR A 450 -6.19 8.47 -29.99
CA TYR A 450 -6.91 8.81 -31.22
C TYR A 450 -6.08 8.48 -32.47
N LEU A 451 -4.79 8.82 -32.48
CA LEU A 451 -3.90 8.49 -33.61
C LEU A 451 -3.73 6.99 -33.82
N ARG A 452 -3.75 6.18 -32.74
CA ARG A 452 -3.71 4.71 -32.85
C ARG A 452 -5.02 4.15 -33.39
N ALA A 453 -6.16 4.65 -32.92
CA ALA A 453 -7.47 4.22 -33.40
C ALA A 453 -7.68 4.57 -34.88
N ALA A 454 -7.18 5.72 -35.33
CA ALA A 454 -7.25 6.16 -36.72
C ALA A 454 -6.37 5.36 -37.70
N LYS A 455 -5.38 4.59 -37.21
CA LYS A 455 -4.52 3.73 -38.04
C LYS A 455 -5.09 2.33 -38.31
N PHE A 456 -6.26 2.02 -37.76
CA PHE A 456 -7.00 0.77 -38.01
C PHE A 456 -8.23 0.98 -38.92
N TRP A 457 -8.27 2.10 -39.65
CA TRP A 457 -9.27 2.41 -40.69
C TRP A 457 -8.60 2.76 -41.99
#